data_AF-A0A248LHY3-F1
#
_entry.id   AF-A0A248LHY3-F1
#
_cell.length_a   1.000
_cell.length_b   1.000
_cell.length_c   1.000
_cell.angle_alpha   90.00
_cell.angle_beta   90.00
_cell.angle_gamma   90.00
#
_symmetry.space_group_name_H-M   'P 1'
#
loop_
_entity.id
_entity.type
_entity.pdbx_description
1 polymer ?
#
loop_
_entity_poly.entity_id
_entity_poly.type
_entity_poly.pdbx_seq_one_letter_code
_entity_poly.pdbx_strand_id
1 'polypeptide(L)'
;MTDLSRMGEAYHLLPESVKTFIGLIGLTKSVRLIQAWGGTTFPVGKNQRKGGQIRFAALAEVVGTDAAEILTRHYAGEVIAVPRCWRAMLALRNQRMRTEFDDITATETAIHAVSTLARRYEMTERRVWEILNQIDLPESRQETLF
;
A
#
# COMPACT_ATOMS: atom_id res chain seq x y z
N MET A 1 13.81 11.91 1.70
CA MET A 1 14.21 11.02 0.60
C MET A 1 13.57 9.67 0.88
N THR A 2 12.28 9.54 0.60
CA THR A 2 11.49 8.35 0.96
C THR A 2 11.84 7.24 -0.01
N ASP A 3 12.51 6.24 0.53
CA ASP A 3 13.36 5.28 -0.16
C ASP A 3 12.59 4.40 -1.16
N LEU A 4 12.75 4.66 -2.46
CA LEU A 4 12.29 3.78 -3.54
C LEU A 4 12.89 2.36 -3.39
N SER A 5 14.05 2.24 -2.74
CA SER A 5 14.75 0.97 -2.51
C SER A 5 13.97 0.04 -1.57
N ARG A 6 13.25 0.58 -0.59
CA ARG A 6 12.40 -0.22 0.34
C ARG A 6 11.09 -0.72 -0.28
N MET A 7 10.65 -0.13 -1.39
CA MET A 7 9.47 -0.61 -2.12
C MET A 7 9.82 -1.59 -3.25
N GLY A 8 11.10 -1.83 -3.56
CA GLY A 8 11.51 -2.77 -4.61
C GLY A 8 10.92 -4.18 -4.41
N GLU A 9 10.94 -4.68 -3.18
CA GLU A 9 10.36 -5.99 -2.83
C GLU A 9 8.83 -5.98 -2.83
N ALA A 10 8.17 -4.88 -2.48
CA ALA A 10 6.69 -4.83 -2.44
C ALA A 10 6.05 -4.38 -3.77
N TYR A 11 6.83 -3.83 -4.70
CA TYR A 11 6.31 -3.25 -5.94
C TYR A 11 5.63 -4.29 -6.83
N HIS A 12 6.16 -5.51 -6.88
CA HIS A 12 5.56 -6.60 -7.66
C HIS A 12 4.20 -7.06 -7.09
N LEU A 13 3.93 -6.81 -5.81
CA LEU A 13 2.66 -7.10 -5.14
C LEU A 13 1.60 -6.00 -5.35
N LEU A 14 1.98 -4.87 -5.95
CA LEU A 14 1.04 -3.79 -6.23
C LEU A 14 0.10 -4.17 -7.38
N PRO A 15 -1.21 -3.84 -7.28
CA PRO A 15 -2.12 -3.92 -8.41
C PRO A 15 -1.66 -3.02 -9.56
N GLU A 16 -1.94 -3.41 -10.80
CA GLU A 16 -1.55 -2.65 -11.99
C GLU A 16 -2.07 -1.20 -11.96
N SER A 17 -3.32 -0.98 -11.52
CA SER A 17 -3.87 0.38 -11.39
C SER A 17 -3.05 1.28 -10.47
N VAL A 18 -2.44 0.71 -9.42
CA VAL A 18 -1.58 1.45 -8.49
C VAL A 18 -0.23 1.74 -9.13
N LYS A 19 0.33 0.80 -9.89
CA LYS A 19 1.54 1.05 -10.70
C LYS A 19 1.29 2.18 -11.71
N THR A 20 0.10 2.21 -12.32
CA THR A 20 -0.32 3.32 -13.20
C THR A 20 -0.41 4.64 -12.44
N PHE A 21 -1.00 4.68 -11.24
CA PHE A 21 -0.99 5.90 -10.42
C PHE A 21 0.43 6.38 -10.13
N ILE A 22 1.33 5.47 -9.74
CA ILE A 22 2.73 5.81 -9.47
C ILE A 22 3.41 6.38 -10.72
N GLY A 23 3.17 5.77 -11.89
CA GLY A 23 3.69 6.27 -13.17
C GLY A 23 3.15 7.64 -13.57
N LEU A 24 1.89 7.95 -13.21
CA LEU A 24 1.23 9.21 -13.58
C LEU A 24 1.55 10.36 -12.62
N ILE A 25 1.41 10.14 -11.32
CA ILE A 25 1.46 11.20 -10.30
C ILE A 25 2.61 11.04 -9.30
N GLY A 26 3.45 10.02 -9.50
CA GLY A 26 4.55 9.71 -8.61
C GLY A 26 4.12 8.96 -7.35
N LEU A 27 5.12 8.41 -6.67
CA LEU A 27 4.95 7.53 -5.52
C LEU A 27 4.23 8.21 -4.35
N THR A 28 4.73 9.36 -3.91
CA THR A 28 4.23 10.06 -2.73
C THR A 28 2.75 10.39 -2.83
N LYS A 29 2.29 10.85 -4.00
CA LYS A 29 0.90 11.24 -4.22
C LYS A 29 -0.01 10.02 -4.37
N SER A 30 0.50 8.95 -4.99
CA SER A 30 -0.21 7.66 -5.05
C SER A 30 -0.43 7.07 -3.66
N VAL A 31 0.58 7.13 -2.79
CA VAL A 31 0.45 6.69 -1.39
C VAL A 31 -0.60 7.50 -0.65
N ARG A 32 -0.62 8.83 -0.81
CA ARG A 32 -1.66 9.70 -0.21
C ARG A 32 -3.06 9.32 -0.68
N LEU A 33 -3.23 9.08 -1.99
CA LEU A 33 -4.49 8.64 -2.56
C LEU A 33 -4.98 7.32 -1.94
N ILE A 34 -4.09 6.33 -1.84
CA ILE A 34 -4.40 5.02 -1.28
C ILE A 34 -4.69 5.09 0.23
N GLN A 35 -3.96 5.92 0.97
CA GLN A 35 -4.21 6.12 2.41
C GLN A 35 -5.55 6.78 2.67
N ALA A 36 -5.94 7.76 1.84
CA ALA A 36 -7.21 8.45 2.00
C ALA A 36 -8.40 7.59 1.54
N TRP A 37 -8.30 6.97 0.36
CA TRP A 37 -9.44 6.39 -0.35
C TRP A 37 -9.28 4.90 -0.69
N GLY A 38 -8.30 4.22 -0.11
CA GLY A 38 -8.08 2.79 -0.31
C GLY A 38 -9.32 1.95 0.01
N GLY A 39 -9.69 1.06 -0.92
CA GLY A 39 -10.87 0.21 -0.80
C GLY A 39 -12.14 0.84 -1.38
N THR A 40 -12.02 1.97 -2.08
CA THR A 40 -13.16 2.67 -2.68
C THR A 40 -13.03 2.74 -4.20
N THR A 41 -14.09 3.21 -4.85
CA THR A 41 -14.11 3.62 -6.25
C THR A 41 -14.37 5.11 -6.35
N PHE A 42 -13.70 5.79 -7.28
CA PHE A 42 -13.84 7.22 -7.47
C PHE A 42 -14.25 7.54 -8.92
N PRO A 43 -15.43 8.15 -9.15
CA PRO A 43 -15.79 8.65 -10.47
C PRO A 43 -14.95 9.89 -10.82
N VAL A 44 -14.18 9.82 -11.90
CA VAL A 44 -13.36 10.94 -12.37
C VAL A 44 -14.18 11.79 -13.33
N GLY A 45 -14.61 12.97 -12.88
CA GLY A 45 -15.43 13.88 -13.69
C GLY A 45 -14.63 14.63 -14.75
N LYS A 46 -15.23 14.96 -15.90
CA LYS A 46 -14.61 15.76 -16.98
C LYS A 46 -14.30 17.23 -16.62
N ASN A 47 -14.48 17.64 -15.36
CA ASN A 47 -14.35 19.02 -14.86
C ASN A 47 -15.16 20.11 -15.63
N GLN A 48 -16.18 19.73 -16.40
CA GLN A 48 -16.98 20.64 -17.25
C GLN A 48 -18.29 21.12 -16.61
N ARG A 49 -18.80 20.39 -15.63
CA ARG A 49 -20.07 20.69 -14.92
C ARG A 49 -19.81 20.74 -13.43
N LYS A 50 -20.72 21.34 -12.65
CA LYS A 50 -20.61 21.48 -11.19
C LYS A 50 -20.23 20.17 -10.49
N GLY A 51 -20.88 19.06 -10.85
CA GLY A 51 -20.55 17.74 -10.29
C GLY A 51 -19.17 17.19 -10.67
N GLY A 52 -18.59 17.61 -11.80
CA GLY A 52 -17.21 17.29 -12.18
C GLY A 52 -16.21 18.16 -11.41
N GLN A 53 -16.51 19.44 -11.23
CA GLN A 53 -15.69 20.38 -10.46
C GLN A 53 -15.58 20.00 -8.98
N ILE A 54 -16.68 19.57 -8.36
CA ILE A 54 -16.68 19.09 -6.97
C ILE A 54 -15.76 17.86 -6.82
N ARG A 55 -15.82 16.92 -7.76
CA ARG A 55 -14.96 15.72 -7.74
C ARG A 55 -13.50 16.07 -7.98
N PHE A 56 -13.23 16.97 -8.92
CA PHE A 56 -11.88 17.48 -9.15
C PHE A 56 -11.30 18.12 -7.87
N ALA A 57 -12.07 18.97 -7.19
CA ALA A 57 -11.66 19.60 -5.94
C ALA A 57 -11.35 18.56 -4.85
N ALA A 58 -12.23 17.57 -4.66
CA ALA A 58 -12.00 16.48 -3.71
C ALA A 58 -10.71 15.68 -4.03
N LEU A 59 -10.42 15.44 -5.31
CA LEU A 59 -9.18 14.78 -5.71
C LEU A 59 -7.95 15.67 -5.46
N ALA A 60 -8.05 16.95 -5.78
CA ALA A 60 -6.98 17.92 -5.55
C ALA A 60 -6.65 18.11 -4.06
N GLU A 61 -7.63 18.03 -3.16
CA GLU A 61 -7.40 18.06 -1.71
C GLU A 61 -6.52 16.88 -1.24
N VAL A 62 -6.65 15.71 -1.86
CA VAL A 62 -5.91 14.51 -1.46
C VAL A 62 -4.53 14.44 -2.12
N VAL A 63 -4.45 14.65 -3.43
CA VAL A 63 -3.22 14.43 -4.20
C VAL A 63 -2.50 15.70 -4.63
N GLY A 64 -3.11 16.87 -4.44
CA GLY A 64 -2.66 18.14 -5.00
C GLY A 64 -3.23 18.40 -6.39
N THR A 65 -3.36 19.67 -6.75
CA THR A 65 -4.00 20.12 -7.99
C THR A 65 -3.34 19.55 -9.24
N ASP A 66 -2.01 19.53 -9.29
CA ASP A 66 -1.24 19.04 -10.45
C ASP A 66 -1.47 17.53 -10.70
N ALA A 67 -1.52 16.72 -9.65
CA ALA A 67 -1.86 15.31 -9.76
C ALA A 67 -3.33 15.09 -10.11
N ALA A 68 -4.24 15.90 -9.56
CA ALA A 68 -5.65 15.84 -9.91
C ALA A 68 -5.87 16.17 -11.40
N GLU A 69 -5.13 17.13 -11.97
CA GLU A 69 -5.15 17.44 -13.41
C GLU A 69 -4.67 16.26 -14.25
N ILE A 70 -3.56 15.63 -13.87
CA ILE A 70 -3.02 14.45 -14.58
C ILE A 70 -4.03 13.30 -14.56
N LEU A 71 -4.55 12.96 -13.39
CA LEU A 71 -5.54 11.88 -13.24
C LEU A 71 -6.84 12.20 -13.98
N THR A 72 -7.30 13.45 -13.92
CA THR A 72 -8.50 13.88 -14.64
C THR A 72 -8.29 13.79 -16.14
N ARG A 73 -7.13 14.20 -16.66
CA ARG A 73 -6.83 14.07 -18.08
C ARG A 73 -6.79 12.61 -18.53
N HIS A 74 -6.26 11.73 -17.70
CA HIS A 74 -6.11 10.31 -18.04
C HIS A 74 -7.41 9.51 -17.94
N TYR A 75 -8.22 9.75 -16.90
CA TYR A 75 -9.40 8.93 -16.55
C TYR A 75 -10.73 9.67 -16.72
N ALA A 76 -10.77 10.84 -17.39
CA ALA A 76 -11.97 11.67 -17.49
C ALA A 76 -13.18 10.90 -18.06
N GLY A 77 -14.21 10.71 -17.23
CA GLY A 77 -15.42 9.96 -17.58
C GLY A 77 -15.43 8.51 -17.11
N GLU A 78 -14.37 8.05 -16.44
CA GLU A 78 -14.25 6.70 -15.90
C GLU A 78 -14.50 6.65 -14.38
N VAL A 79 -14.71 5.45 -13.86
CA VAL A 79 -14.73 5.16 -12.44
C VAL A 79 -13.49 4.33 -12.10
N ILE A 80 -12.55 4.93 -11.39
CA ILE A 80 -11.30 4.26 -11.02
C ILE A 80 -11.46 3.53 -9.68
N ALA A 81 -10.91 2.33 -9.58
CA ALA A 81 -10.73 1.67 -8.28
C ALA A 81 -9.48 2.20 -7.59
N VAL A 82 -9.53 2.41 -6.28
CA VAL A 82 -8.37 2.77 -5.43
C VAL A 82 -8.08 1.58 -4.51
N PRO A 83 -7.17 0.66 -4.86
CA PRO A 83 -6.90 -0.52 -4.05
C PRO A 83 -6.22 -0.18 -2.72
N ARG A 84 -6.49 -0.96 -1.66
CA ARG A 84 -5.81 -0.81 -0.35
C ARG A 84 -4.36 -1.26 -0.34
N CYS A 85 -3.88 -1.95 -1.38
CA CYS A 85 -2.55 -2.55 -1.42
C CYS A 85 -2.22 -3.48 -0.23
N TRP A 86 -3.23 -4.19 0.30
CA TRP A 86 -3.09 -5.01 1.52
C TRP A 86 -1.91 -5.99 1.46
N ARG A 87 -1.72 -6.71 0.36
CA ARG A 87 -0.60 -7.66 0.19
C ARG A 87 0.76 -6.97 0.28
N ALA A 88 0.93 -5.85 -0.43
CA ALA A 88 2.16 -5.06 -0.38
C ALA A 88 2.41 -4.47 1.02
N MET A 89 1.37 -3.94 1.68
CA MET A 89 1.49 -3.42 3.06
C MET A 89 1.85 -4.53 4.06
N LEU A 90 1.23 -5.70 3.91
CA LEU A 90 1.50 -6.87 4.74
C LEU A 90 2.95 -7.35 4.56
N ALA A 91 3.44 -7.43 3.32
CA ALA A 91 4.81 -7.81 3.02
C ALA A 91 5.82 -6.82 3.64
N LEU A 92 5.60 -5.51 3.49
CA LEU A 92 6.48 -4.49 4.07
C LEU A 92 6.49 -4.54 5.60
N ARG A 93 5.33 -4.78 6.24
CA ARG A 93 5.26 -4.98 7.69
C ARG A 93 6.03 -6.22 8.12
N ASN A 94 5.88 -7.34 7.40
CA ASN A 94 6.59 -8.58 7.71
C ASN A 94 8.11 -8.43 7.57
N GLN A 95 8.56 -7.76 6.51
CA GLN A 95 9.97 -7.42 6.32
C GLN A 95 10.51 -6.61 7.49
N ARG A 96 9.77 -5.56 7.90
CA ARG A 96 10.14 -4.75 9.08
C ARG A 96 10.20 -5.57 10.37
N MET A 97 9.25 -6.48 10.58
CA MET A 97 9.24 -7.37 11.74
C MET A 97 10.49 -8.27 11.77
N ARG A 98 10.95 -8.76 10.61
CA ARG A 98 12.18 -9.56 10.49
C ARG A 98 13.41 -8.73 10.84
N THR A 99 13.54 -7.53 10.28
CA THR A 99 14.64 -6.62 10.63
C THR A 99 14.65 -6.31 12.12
N GLU A 100 13.49 -6.01 12.72
CA GLU A 100 13.41 -5.74 14.17
C GLU A 100 13.72 -6.99 15.02
N PHE A 101 13.43 -8.19 14.51
CA PHE A 101 13.83 -9.45 15.15
C PHE A 101 15.35 -9.61 15.14
N ASP A 102 15.99 -9.39 13.99
CA ASP A 102 17.45 -9.47 13.85
C ASP A 102 18.13 -8.45 14.79
N ASP A 103 17.60 -7.22 14.86
CA ASP A 103 18.11 -6.18 15.75
C ASP A 103 18.03 -6.57 17.23
N ILE A 104 16.90 -7.15 17.68
CA ILE A 104 16.73 -7.55 19.09
C ILE A 104 17.60 -8.78 19.41
N THR A 105 17.69 -9.74 18.49
CA THR A 105 18.45 -10.98 18.70
C THR A 105 19.96 -10.79 18.64
N ALA A 106 20.44 -9.61 18.25
CA ALA A 106 21.84 -9.22 18.40
C ALA A 106 22.31 -9.19 19.86
N THR A 107 21.40 -8.93 20.82
CA THR A 107 21.73 -8.82 22.26
C THR A 107 20.85 -9.68 23.16
N GLU A 108 19.66 -10.06 22.72
CA GLU A 108 18.66 -10.77 23.51
C GLU A 108 18.29 -12.14 22.91
N THR A 109 17.61 -12.98 23.69
CA THR A 109 17.17 -14.28 23.19
C THR A 109 16.04 -14.15 22.15
N ALA A 110 15.94 -15.13 21.24
CA ALA A 110 14.85 -15.19 20.27
C ALA A 110 13.46 -15.25 20.92
N ILE A 111 13.33 -15.90 22.08
CA ILE A 111 12.08 -15.94 22.85
C ILE A 111 11.69 -14.54 23.32
N HIS A 112 12.66 -13.76 23.84
CA HIS A 112 12.43 -12.38 24.22
C HIS A 112 12.02 -11.52 23.02
N ALA A 113 12.73 -11.65 21.89
CA ALA A 113 12.43 -10.93 20.67
C ALA A 113 10.99 -11.21 20.19
N VAL A 114 10.59 -12.48 20.12
CA VAL A 114 9.23 -12.86 19.71
C VAL A 114 8.17 -12.30 20.65
N SER A 115 8.38 -12.41 21.97
CA SER A 115 7.42 -11.88 22.94
C SER A 115 7.26 -10.36 22.83
N THR A 116 8.37 -9.65 22.59
CA THR A 116 8.39 -8.19 22.37
C THR A 116 7.69 -7.80 21.07
N LEU A 117 7.94 -8.51 19.97
CA LEU A 117 7.28 -8.27 18.69
C LEU A 117 5.79 -8.60 18.73
N ALA A 118 5.40 -9.67 19.43
CA ALA A 118 4.01 -10.05 19.61
C ALA A 118 3.19 -8.93 20.26
N ARG A 119 3.71 -8.30 21.32
CA ARG A 119 3.09 -7.13 21.95
C ARG A 119 3.07 -5.90 21.02
N ARG A 120 4.19 -5.61 20.34
CA ARG A 120 4.33 -4.42 19.48
C ARG A 120 3.39 -4.45 18.27
N TYR A 121 3.23 -5.61 17.64
CA TYR A 121 2.42 -5.79 16.43
C TYR A 121 1.00 -6.29 16.74
N GLU A 122 0.62 -6.42 18.01
CA GLU A 122 -0.68 -6.92 18.47
C GLU A 122 -1.01 -8.30 17.88
N MET A 123 -0.08 -9.24 18.03
CA MET A 123 -0.16 -10.60 17.50
C MET A 123 0.12 -11.65 18.56
N THR A 124 -0.27 -12.89 18.29
CA THR A 124 0.20 -14.03 19.08
C THR A 124 1.67 -14.32 18.76
N GLU A 125 2.42 -14.82 19.74
CA GLU A 125 3.80 -15.27 19.52
C GLU A 125 3.89 -16.33 18.42
N ARG A 126 2.90 -17.22 18.34
CA ARG A 126 2.74 -18.18 17.23
C ARG A 126 2.73 -17.48 15.88
N ARG A 127 1.94 -16.41 15.73
CA ARG A 127 1.82 -15.69 14.46
C ARG A 127 3.13 -14.98 14.09
N VAL A 128 3.85 -14.45 15.07
CA VAL A 128 5.18 -13.89 14.87
C VAL A 128 6.13 -14.98 14.34
N TRP A 129 6.19 -16.14 15.00
CA TRP A 129 6.98 -17.27 14.51
C TRP A 129 6.62 -17.69 13.09
N GLU A 130 5.34 -17.77 12.74
CA GLU A 130 4.90 -18.06 11.37
C GLU A 130 5.46 -17.03 10.37
N ILE A 131 5.42 -15.74 10.69
CA ILE A 131 5.93 -14.67 9.82
C ILE A 131 7.47 -14.74 9.68
N LEU A 132 8.18 -15.03 10.77
CA LEU A 132 9.64 -15.18 10.76
C LEU A 132 10.06 -16.43 9.96
N ASN A 133 9.30 -17.52 10.06
CA ASN A 133 9.58 -18.79 9.36
C ASN A 133 9.10 -18.83 7.90
N GLN A 134 8.32 -17.84 7.44
CA GLN A 134 7.95 -17.70 6.03
C GLN A 134 9.17 -17.28 5.19
N ILE A 135 10.09 -18.21 4.96
CA ILE A 135 11.08 -18.12 3.89
C ILE A 135 10.29 -18.17 2.57
N ASP A 136 10.48 -17.16 1.72
CA ASP A 136 9.81 -16.88 0.44
C ASP A 136 9.19 -18.09 -0.28
N LEU A 137 7.99 -18.50 0.13
CA LEU A 137 7.17 -19.39 -0.68
C LEU A 137 6.40 -18.51 -1.66
N PRO A 138 6.58 -18.68 -2.99
CA PRO A 138 5.81 -17.94 -3.98
C PRO A 138 4.33 -18.20 -3.72
N GLU A 139 3.57 -17.12 -3.51
CA GLU A 139 2.15 -17.14 -3.19
C GLU A 139 1.43 -18.05 -4.20
N SER A 140 0.96 -19.20 -3.72
CA SER A 140 0.02 -20.01 -4.48
C SER A 140 -1.20 -19.14 -4.75
N ARG A 141 -1.50 -18.93 -6.04
CA ARG A 141 -2.75 -18.34 -6.51
C ARG A 141 -3.89 -19.10 -5.83
N GLN A 142 -4.50 -18.51 -4.80
CA GLN A 142 -5.89 -18.80 -4.51
C GLN A 142 -6.70 -18.05 -5.55
N GLU A 143 -6.96 -18.76 -6.65
CA GLU A 143 -7.97 -18.41 -7.63
C GLU A 143 -9.29 -18.15 -6.92
N THR A 144 -9.89 -17.04 -7.30
CA THR A 144 -11.19 -16.54 -6.86
C THR A 144 -12.23 -17.65 -6.98
N LEU A 145 -12.92 -17.96 -5.88
CA LEU A 145 -14.18 -18.69 -5.92
C LEU A 145 -15.31 -17.68 -5.62
N PHE A 146 -15.97 -17.31 -6.71
CA PHE A 146 -17.27 -16.62 -6.85
C PHE A 146 -17.37 -15.13 -6.52
#